data_AF-A0A934HES5-F1
#
_entry.id   AF-A0A934HES5-F1
#
_cell.length_a   1.000
_cell.length_b   1.000
_cell.length_c   1.000
_cell.angle_alpha   90.00
_cell.angle_beta   90.00
_cell.angle_gamma   90.00
#
_symmetry.space_group_name_H-M   'P 1'
#
loop_
_entity.id
_entity.type
_entity.pdbx_description
1 polymer ?
#
loop_
_entity_poly.entity_id
_entity_poly.type
_entity_poly.pdbx_seq_one_letter_code
_entity_poly.pdbx_strand_id
1 'polypeptide(L)'
;MMDQTFKKRRNPEDGYELWLRYEPIVPGPILTEYRAALTQIVIGTLSATLEAAREELTLALERMLETSIPILEQIEQDGTLIIGTPHSSALVAEVHLQEELLEAGDEGFVIIRQPVRDRDCIVIAGNTDVGVLYGVFHFLRHLQTHQPLHFLSVISAPKIKHRLLNHWDNLDRTVERGYAGFSLWDWHKLPDYLSPQYKDYARANASIGINGTVLTNVNANALILTRQYLIKVAALADVFRPYGIRVYLTARFSAPIEIGGLKTADPLDSAVIAWWNTKAAEIYEFIPDFGGFVVKANSEGQP
;
A
#
# COMPACT_ATOMS: atom_id res chain seq x y z
N MET A 1 -21.55 24.25 -40.36
CA MET A 1 -21.79 23.83 -38.96
C MET A 1 -20.45 23.50 -38.36
N MET A 2 -20.09 24.10 -37.22
CA MET A 2 -18.83 23.80 -36.54
C MET A 2 -18.98 22.51 -35.74
N ASP A 3 -18.04 21.59 -35.94
CA ASP A 3 -17.92 20.36 -35.17
C ASP A 3 -17.41 20.69 -33.76
N GLN A 4 -18.35 20.81 -32.81
CA GLN A 4 -18.04 20.89 -31.38
C GLN A 4 -17.95 19.49 -30.79
N THR A 5 -16.92 18.75 -31.17
CA THR A 5 -16.47 17.60 -30.38
C THR A 5 -16.20 18.08 -28.96
N PHE A 6 -17.02 17.61 -28.01
CA PHE A 6 -16.83 17.84 -26.58
C PHE A 6 -15.53 17.16 -26.13
N LYS A 7 -14.40 17.86 -26.29
CA LYS A 7 -13.22 17.59 -25.46
C LYS A 7 -13.61 17.92 -24.02
N LYS A 8 -14.09 16.89 -23.31
CA LYS A 8 -14.12 16.80 -21.85
C LYS A 8 -12.81 17.41 -21.36
N ARG A 9 -12.85 18.61 -20.77
CA ARG A 9 -11.62 19.30 -20.37
C ARG A 9 -10.93 18.41 -19.34
N ARG A 10 -9.83 17.76 -19.73
CA ARG A 10 -8.90 17.19 -18.75
C ARG A 10 -8.53 18.32 -17.81
N ASN A 11 -8.62 18.08 -16.50
CA ASN A 11 -8.07 19.02 -15.53
C ASN A 11 -6.59 19.24 -15.86
N PRO A 12 -6.04 20.45 -15.66
CA PRO A 12 -4.60 20.66 -15.82
C PRO A 12 -3.87 19.72 -14.86
N GLU A 13 -2.91 18.96 -15.38
CA GLU A 13 -2.09 18.03 -14.60
C GLU A 13 -1.21 18.82 -13.63
N ASP A 14 -1.38 18.60 -12.33
CA ASP A 14 -0.55 19.18 -11.26
C ASP A 14 0.48 18.20 -10.68
N GLY A 15 0.41 16.93 -11.08
CA GLY A 15 1.29 15.86 -10.64
C GLY A 15 0.86 15.13 -9.37
N TYR A 16 -0.26 15.49 -8.74
CA TYR A 16 -0.72 14.90 -7.47
C TYR A 16 -0.93 13.37 -7.56
N GLU A 17 -1.47 12.89 -8.68
CA GLU A 17 -1.77 11.47 -8.90
C GLU A 17 -0.53 10.61 -9.25
N LEU A 18 0.65 11.23 -9.39
CA LEU A 18 1.90 10.59 -9.79
C LEU A 18 1.73 9.72 -11.05
N TRP A 19 1.86 8.40 -10.93
CA TRP A 19 1.64 7.42 -12.01
C TRP A 19 0.25 6.76 -11.98
N LEU A 20 -0.55 6.95 -10.92
CA LEU A 20 -1.90 6.38 -10.76
C LEU A 20 -2.99 7.29 -11.37
N ARG A 21 -2.69 7.82 -12.57
CA ARG A 21 -3.51 8.83 -13.29
C ARG A 21 -4.82 8.27 -13.84
N TYR A 22 -4.91 6.95 -14.04
CA TYR A 22 -6.09 6.24 -14.58
C TYR A 22 -6.80 7.01 -15.70
N GLU A 23 -6.05 7.39 -16.74
CA GLU A 23 -6.60 8.18 -17.84
C GLU A 23 -7.61 7.38 -18.66
N PRO A 24 -8.69 8.00 -19.17
CA PRO A 24 -9.56 7.39 -20.16
C PRO A 24 -8.77 6.83 -21.33
N ILE A 25 -8.92 5.53 -21.58
CA ILE A 25 -8.23 4.81 -22.64
C ILE A 25 -8.84 5.25 -23.98
N VAL A 26 -7.98 5.52 -24.96
CA VAL A 26 -8.41 6.02 -26.27
C VAL A 26 -9.28 4.97 -26.97
N PRO A 27 -10.45 5.36 -27.54
CA PRO A 27 -11.31 4.43 -28.28
C PRO A 27 -10.57 3.69 -29.39
N GLY A 28 -10.69 2.37 -29.38
CA GLY A 28 -10.01 1.46 -30.31
C GLY A 28 -10.10 0.00 -29.84
N PRO A 29 -9.41 -0.94 -30.51
CA PRO A 29 -9.50 -2.37 -30.22
C PRO A 29 -9.21 -2.73 -28.76
N ILE A 30 -8.22 -2.07 -28.14
CA ILE A 30 -7.82 -2.36 -26.76
C ILE A 30 -8.91 -1.99 -25.73
N LEU A 31 -9.60 -0.84 -25.92
CA LEU A 31 -10.74 -0.47 -25.06
C LEU A 31 -11.92 -1.43 -25.26
N THR A 32 -12.12 -1.93 -26.49
CA THR A 32 -13.15 -2.94 -26.78
C THR A 32 -12.81 -4.28 -26.12
N GLU A 33 -11.57 -4.74 -26.17
CA GLU A 33 -11.09 -5.93 -25.46
C GLU A 33 -11.30 -5.79 -23.95
N TYR A 34 -10.92 -4.65 -23.37
CA TYR A 34 -11.05 -4.41 -21.92
C TYR A 34 -12.51 -4.37 -21.47
N ARG A 35 -13.39 -3.65 -22.17
CA ARG A 35 -14.82 -3.59 -21.83
C ARG A 35 -15.55 -4.92 -22.02
N ALA A 36 -15.05 -5.80 -22.90
CA ALA A 36 -15.58 -7.16 -23.06
C ALA A 36 -15.07 -8.12 -21.98
N ALA A 37 -13.83 -7.94 -21.51
CA ALA A 37 -13.21 -8.78 -20.48
C ALA A 37 -13.50 -8.32 -19.03
N LEU A 38 -14.09 -7.14 -18.85
CA LEU A 38 -14.35 -6.50 -17.55
C LEU A 38 -15.77 -5.93 -17.51
N THR A 39 -16.75 -6.82 -17.37
CA THR A 39 -18.20 -6.55 -17.33
C THR A 39 -18.78 -6.57 -15.92
N GLN A 40 -18.11 -7.26 -14.99
CA GLN A 40 -18.46 -7.35 -13.56
C GLN A 40 -17.21 -7.69 -12.73
N ILE A 41 -17.25 -7.41 -11.43
CA ILE A 41 -16.20 -7.78 -10.46
C ILE A 41 -16.83 -8.68 -9.37
N VAL A 42 -16.16 -9.76 -9.00
CA VAL A 42 -16.50 -10.57 -7.81
C VAL A 42 -15.31 -10.56 -6.85
N ILE A 43 -15.59 -10.31 -5.57
CA ILE A 43 -14.56 -10.08 -4.55
C ILE A 43 -14.78 -11.09 -3.42
N GLY A 44 -13.68 -11.66 -2.90
CA GLY A 44 -13.72 -12.46 -1.68
C GLY A 44 -14.22 -11.68 -0.46
N THR A 45 -14.47 -12.41 0.63
CA THR A 45 -14.90 -11.83 1.92
C THR A 45 -14.00 -10.68 2.33
N LEU A 46 -14.58 -9.49 2.52
CA LEU A 46 -13.84 -8.24 2.67
C LEU A 46 -13.04 -8.19 3.98
N SER A 47 -11.73 -8.02 3.84
CA SER A 47 -10.85 -7.45 4.86
C SER A 47 -10.58 -5.98 4.54
N ALA A 48 -9.92 -5.24 5.44
CA ALA A 48 -9.51 -3.86 5.15
C ALA A 48 -8.61 -3.73 3.90
N THR A 49 -7.79 -4.74 3.61
CA THR A 49 -6.91 -4.77 2.43
C THR A 49 -7.66 -5.11 1.15
N LEU A 50 -8.60 -6.06 1.19
CA LEU A 50 -9.46 -6.34 0.03
C LEU A 50 -10.44 -5.18 -0.25
N GLU A 51 -10.85 -4.44 0.78
CA GLU A 51 -11.62 -3.21 0.63
C GLU A 51 -10.78 -2.10 -0.05
N ALA A 52 -9.52 -1.92 0.34
CA ALA A 52 -8.61 -1.00 -0.37
C ALA A 52 -8.40 -1.42 -1.84
N ALA A 53 -8.28 -2.73 -2.12
CA ALA A 53 -8.18 -3.25 -3.48
C ALA A 53 -9.47 -3.01 -4.30
N ARG A 54 -10.65 -3.17 -3.67
CA ARG A 54 -11.97 -2.86 -4.25
C ARG A 54 -12.10 -1.39 -4.62
N GLU A 55 -11.77 -0.48 -3.70
CA GLU A 55 -11.79 0.96 -3.92
C GLU A 55 -10.90 1.35 -5.11
N GLU A 56 -9.67 0.80 -5.17
CA GLU A 56 -8.70 1.11 -6.22
C GLU A 56 -9.16 0.60 -7.59
N LEU A 57 -9.68 -0.64 -7.69
CA LEU A 57 -10.29 -1.16 -8.92
C LEU A 57 -11.47 -0.30 -9.37
N THR A 58 -12.36 0.07 -8.46
CA THR A 58 -13.56 0.87 -8.77
C THR A 58 -13.15 2.21 -9.37
N LEU A 59 -12.26 2.94 -8.68
CA LEU A 59 -11.73 4.24 -9.12
C LEU A 59 -11.02 4.14 -10.48
N ALA A 60 -10.16 3.14 -10.64
CA ALA A 60 -9.31 3.02 -11.82
C ALA A 60 -10.08 2.59 -13.06
N LEU A 61 -10.95 1.57 -12.93
CA LEU A 61 -11.71 1.03 -14.04
C LEU A 61 -12.80 2.01 -14.50
N GLU A 62 -13.48 2.70 -13.57
CA GLU A 62 -14.47 3.72 -13.95
C GLU A 62 -13.83 4.86 -14.77
N ARG A 63 -12.64 5.32 -14.37
CA ARG A 63 -11.92 6.38 -15.09
C ARG A 63 -11.32 5.91 -16.42
N MET A 64 -10.64 4.75 -16.43
CA MET A 64 -9.97 4.25 -17.63
C MET A 64 -10.93 3.75 -18.71
N LEU A 65 -12.03 3.12 -18.31
CA LEU A 65 -12.99 2.50 -19.23
C LEU A 65 -14.23 3.37 -19.47
N GLU A 66 -14.37 4.52 -18.80
CA GLU A 66 -15.53 5.40 -18.82
C GLU A 66 -16.88 4.65 -18.69
N THR A 67 -16.92 3.66 -17.81
CA THR A 67 -18.10 2.84 -17.53
C THR A 67 -18.06 2.34 -16.09
N SER A 68 -19.22 2.25 -15.44
CA SER A 68 -19.31 1.67 -14.09
C SER A 68 -19.39 0.16 -14.22
N ILE A 69 -18.49 -0.56 -13.53
CA ILE A 69 -18.49 -2.02 -13.48
C ILE A 69 -19.12 -2.46 -12.16
N PRO A 70 -20.23 -3.22 -12.19
CA PRO A 70 -20.88 -3.69 -10.97
C PRO A 70 -19.99 -4.67 -10.21
N ILE A 71 -19.99 -4.56 -8.88
CA ILE A 71 -19.44 -5.55 -7.97
C ILE A 71 -20.60 -6.44 -7.51
N LEU A 72 -20.48 -7.75 -7.74
CA LEU A 72 -21.53 -8.74 -7.50
C LEU A 72 -20.99 -9.90 -6.64
N GLU A 73 -21.88 -10.63 -5.98
CA GLU A 73 -21.52 -11.75 -5.12
C GLU A 73 -21.15 -13.02 -5.90
N GLN A 74 -21.59 -13.12 -7.16
CA GLN A 74 -21.49 -14.33 -7.99
C GLN A 74 -21.22 -13.97 -9.46
N ILE A 75 -20.82 -14.97 -10.25
CA ILE A 75 -20.56 -14.84 -11.68
C ILE A 75 -21.88 -14.89 -12.46
N GLU A 76 -22.42 -13.73 -12.88
CA GLU A 76 -23.63 -13.70 -13.72
C GLU A 76 -23.36 -13.85 -15.24
N GLN A 77 -22.24 -13.30 -15.74
CA GLN A 77 -21.91 -13.18 -17.16
C GLN A 77 -20.41 -13.34 -17.47
N ASP A 78 -20.05 -13.40 -18.75
CA ASP A 78 -18.66 -13.42 -19.23
C ASP A 78 -17.96 -12.07 -19.03
N GLY A 79 -16.63 -12.09 -18.91
CA GLY A 79 -15.83 -10.91 -18.62
C GLY A 79 -15.77 -10.56 -17.14
N THR A 80 -15.65 -11.57 -16.27
CA THR A 80 -15.64 -11.37 -14.81
C THR A 80 -14.23 -11.19 -14.27
N LEU A 81 -13.99 -10.12 -13.52
CA LEU A 81 -12.78 -9.98 -12.70
C LEU A 81 -13.02 -10.55 -11.30
N ILE A 82 -12.38 -11.67 -10.97
CA ILE A 82 -12.46 -12.31 -9.65
C ILE A 82 -11.20 -11.94 -8.86
N ILE A 83 -11.33 -11.39 -7.65
CA ILE A 83 -10.18 -11.13 -6.78
C ILE A 83 -10.35 -11.78 -5.40
N GLY A 84 -9.27 -12.29 -4.82
CA GLY A 84 -9.26 -12.79 -3.43
C GLY A 84 -8.18 -13.83 -3.18
N THR A 85 -8.26 -14.47 -2.02
CA THR A 85 -7.42 -15.61 -1.65
C THR A 85 -8.25 -16.89 -1.68
N PRO A 86 -7.66 -18.10 -1.72
CA PRO A 86 -8.40 -19.35 -1.56
C PRO A 86 -9.19 -19.45 -0.24
N HIS A 87 -8.84 -18.64 0.77
CA HIS A 87 -9.57 -18.54 2.03
C HIS A 87 -10.74 -17.54 1.96
N SER A 88 -10.57 -16.39 1.30
CA SER A 88 -11.62 -15.36 1.23
C SER A 88 -12.62 -15.58 0.08
N SER A 89 -12.27 -16.33 -0.96
CA SER A 89 -13.12 -16.58 -2.13
C SER A 89 -13.15 -18.04 -2.55
N ALA A 90 -14.33 -18.66 -2.49
CA ALA A 90 -14.56 -20.01 -3.00
C ALA A 90 -14.27 -20.12 -4.51
N LEU A 91 -14.56 -19.06 -5.28
CA LEU A 91 -14.22 -19.01 -6.70
C LEU A 91 -12.71 -19.09 -6.94
N VAL A 92 -11.90 -18.44 -6.11
CA VAL A 92 -10.42 -18.53 -6.22
C VAL A 92 -9.93 -19.93 -5.83
N ALA A 93 -10.57 -20.59 -4.86
CA ALA A 93 -10.24 -21.97 -4.49
C ALA A 93 -10.59 -22.98 -5.61
N GLU A 94 -11.64 -22.73 -6.40
CA GLU A 94 -12.07 -23.55 -7.55
C GLU A 94 -11.13 -23.46 -8.77
N VAL A 95 -10.27 -22.44 -8.85
CA VAL A 95 -9.41 -22.14 -10.03
C VAL A 95 -8.16 -23.04 -10.08
N HIS A 96 -7.88 -23.80 -9.02
CA HIS A 96 -6.78 -24.78 -8.92
C HIS A 96 -5.34 -24.21 -9.06
N LEU A 97 -5.11 -22.99 -8.55
CA LEU A 97 -3.80 -22.31 -8.60
C LEU A 97 -2.81 -22.72 -7.49
N GLN A 98 -2.82 -23.98 -7.04
CA GLN A 98 -2.04 -24.37 -5.86
C GLN A 98 -0.52 -24.26 -6.07
N GLU A 99 -0.01 -24.56 -7.26
CA GLU A 99 1.43 -24.52 -7.56
C GLU A 99 1.90 -23.07 -7.78
N GLU A 100 1.12 -22.28 -8.51
CA GLU A 100 1.39 -20.88 -8.82
C GLU A 100 1.32 -20.00 -7.56
N LEU A 101 0.37 -20.27 -6.66
CA LEU A 101 0.32 -19.62 -5.35
C LEU A 101 1.48 -20.06 -4.46
N LEU A 102 1.91 -21.31 -4.50
CA LEU A 102 3.09 -21.76 -3.75
C LEU A 102 4.37 -21.03 -4.23
N GLU A 103 4.51 -20.80 -5.54
CA GLU A 103 5.61 -19.97 -6.10
C GLU A 103 5.49 -18.49 -5.69
N ALA A 104 4.27 -17.94 -5.66
CA ALA A 104 4.02 -16.56 -5.30
C ALA A 104 4.36 -16.20 -3.84
N GLY A 105 4.17 -17.13 -2.90
CA GLY A 105 4.41 -16.90 -1.47
C GLY A 105 3.51 -15.82 -0.84
N ASP A 106 3.90 -15.31 0.33
CA ASP A 106 3.01 -14.49 1.18
C ASP A 106 2.61 -13.14 0.56
N GLU A 107 3.54 -12.46 -0.11
CA GLU A 107 3.35 -11.12 -0.71
C GLU A 107 3.22 -11.16 -2.24
N GLY A 108 3.29 -12.34 -2.87
CA GLY A 108 3.11 -12.48 -4.31
C GLY A 108 1.66 -12.67 -4.73
N PHE A 109 1.47 -12.71 -6.04
CA PHE A 109 0.17 -12.92 -6.66
C PHE A 109 0.27 -13.69 -7.97
N VAL A 110 -0.88 -14.22 -8.38
CA VAL A 110 -1.14 -14.84 -9.67
C VAL A 110 -2.24 -14.04 -10.38
N ILE A 111 -2.05 -13.71 -11.65
CA ILE A 111 -3.09 -13.15 -12.52
C ILE A 111 -3.25 -14.06 -13.72
N ILE A 112 -4.42 -14.66 -13.89
CA ILE A 112 -4.70 -15.60 -14.99
C ILE A 112 -6.07 -15.32 -15.63
N ARG A 113 -6.18 -15.48 -16.94
CA ARG A 113 -7.47 -15.54 -17.65
C ARG A 113 -7.80 -16.99 -17.98
N GLN A 114 -8.92 -17.48 -17.45
CA GLN A 114 -9.41 -18.82 -17.72
C GLN A 114 -10.93 -18.93 -17.49
N PRO A 115 -11.59 -19.97 -18.03
CA PRO A 115 -12.98 -20.27 -17.69
C PRO A 115 -13.14 -20.59 -16.20
N VAL A 116 -14.14 -19.99 -15.55
CA VAL A 116 -14.60 -20.34 -14.20
C VAL A 116 -16.11 -20.53 -14.27
N ARG A 117 -16.60 -21.75 -13.94
CA ARG A 117 -18.01 -22.14 -14.08
C ARG A 117 -18.58 -21.81 -15.48
N ASP A 118 -17.85 -22.24 -16.51
CA ASP A 118 -18.16 -22.02 -17.93
C ASP A 118 -18.25 -20.55 -18.40
N ARG A 119 -17.71 -19.60 -17.63
CA ARG A 119 -17.63 -18.17 -17.97
C ARG A 119 -16.19 -17.70 -18.14
N ASP A 120 -15.92 -16.87 -19.14
CA ASP A 120 -14.60 -16.24 -19.32
C ASP A 120 -14.31 -15.25 -18.18
N CYS A 121 -13.27 -15.54 -17.39
CA CYS A 121 -12.92 -14.80 -16.19
C CYS A 121 -11.43 -14.44 -16.16
N ILE A 122 -11.10 -13.32 -15.53
CA ILE A 122 -9.75 -12.96 -15.09
C ILE A 122 -9.72 -13.14 -13.57
N VAL A 123 -8.75 -13.87 -13.04
CA VAL A 123 -8.58 -14.14 -11.62
C VAL A 123 -7.30 -13.46 -11.13
N ILE A 124 -7.40 -12.62 -10.10
CA ILE A 124 -6.27 -12.08 -9.33
C ILE A 124 -6.25 -12.77 -7.97
N ALA A 125 -5.33 -13.70 -7.80
CA ALA A 125 -5.20 -14.52 -6.59
C ALA A 125 -3.91 -14.20 -5.81
N GLY A 126 -3.96 -14.36 -4.50
CA GLY A 126 -2.79 -14.33 -3.61
C GLY A 126 -2.98 -15.27 -2.43
N ASN A 127 -1.89 -15.62 -1.73
CA ASN A 127 -1.99 -16.37 -0.46
C ASN A 127 -2.53 -15.50 0.68
N THR A 128 -2.26 -14.19 0.59
CA THR A 128 -2.72 -13.19 1.54
C THR A 128 -3.38 -12.03 0.79
N ASP A 129 -4.19 -11.24 1.50
CA ASP A 129 -4.90 -10.11 0.92
C ASP A 129 -3.95 -9.03 0.39
N VAL A 130 -2.75 -8.87 0.95
CA VAL A 130 -1.75 -7.90 0.44
C VAL A 130 -1.15 -8.36 -0.89
N GLY A 131 -1.01 -9.68 -1.10
CA GLY A 131 -0.70 -10.24 -2.41
C GLY A 131 -1.76 -9.85 -3.44
N VAL A 132 -3.05 -10.01 -3.11
CA VAL A 132 -4.17 -9.59 -3.97
C VAL A 132 -4.13 -8.09 -4.29
N LEU A 133 -3.84 -7.24 -3.29
CA LEU A 133 -3.70 -5.79 -3.50
C LEU A 133 -2.57 -5.46 -4.49
N TYR A 134 -1.39 -6.09 -4.34
CA TYR A 134 -0.29 -5.89 -5.28
C TYR A 134 -0.61 -6.44 -6.68
N GLY A 135 -1.38 -7.54 -6.76
CA GLY A 135 -1.90 -8.09 -8.02
C GLY A 135 -2.89 -7.13 -8.70
N VAL A 136 -3.76 -6.46 -7.93
CA VAL A 136 -4.65 -5.40 -8.42
C VAL A 136 -3.85 -4.24 -9.01
N PHE A 137 -2.84 -3.73 -8.30
CA PHE A 137 -1.98 -2.66 -8.84
C PHE A 137 -1.19 -3.11 -10.08
N HIS A 138 -0.74 -4.38 -10.13
CA HIS A 138 -0.12 -4.93 -11.33
C HIS A 138 -1.10 -4.99 -12.52
N PHE A 139 -2.33 -5.42 -12.28
CA PHE A 139 -3.39 -5.47 -13.29
C PHE A 139 -3.75 -4.07 -13.80
N LEU A 140 -3.92 -3.09 -12.90
CA LEU A 140 -4.19 -1.71 -13.28
C LEU A 140 -3.03 -1.10 -14.10
N ARG A 141 -1.77 -1.40 -13.73
CA ARG A 141 -0.59 -1.02 -14.53
C ARG A 141 -0.61 -1.66 -15.93
N HIS A 142 -1.04 -2.92 -16.04
CA HIS A 142 -1.20 -3.62 -17.33
C HIS A 142 -2.20 -2.90 -18.24
N LEU A 143 -3.34 -2.46 -17.68
CA LEU A 143 -4.33 -1.65 -18.41
C LEU A 143 -3.79 -0.25 -18.77
N GLN A 144 -3.15 0.45 -17.83
CA GLN A 144 -2.56 1.78 -18.06
C GLN A 144 -1.43 1.77 -19.10
N THR A 145 -0.76 0.63 -19.30
CA THR A 145 0.27 0.44 -20.32
C THR A 145 -0.27 -0.19 -21.61
N HIS A 146 -1.59 -0.24 -21.76
CA HIS A 146 -2.32 -0.71 -22.94
C HIS A 146 -1.95 -2.13 -23.39
N GLN A 147 -1.66 -3.02 -22.43
CA GLN A 147 -1.29 -4.41 -22.72
C GLN A 147 -2.53 -5.32 -22.87
N PRO A 148 -2.55 -6.27 -23.83
CA PRO A 148 -3.70 -7.12 -24.11
C PRO A 148 -4.04 -8.11 -22.99
N LEU A 149 -5.28 -8.63 -22.98
CA LEU A 149 -5.80 -9.53 -21.94
C LEU A 149 -6.01 -10.98 -22.41
N HIS A 150 -5.87 -11.28 -23.71
CA HIS A 150 -6.22 -12.59 -24.27
C HIS A 150 -5.27 -13.76 -23.91
N PHE A 151 -4.04 -13.49 -23.45
CA PHE A 151 -3.11 -14.50 -22.92
C PHE A 151 -2.55 -14.12 -21.55
N LEU A 152 -3.39 -13.52 -20.69
CA LEU A 152 -2.95 -13.09 -19.37
C LEU A 152 -2.66 -14.30 -18.47
N SER A 153 -1.38 -14.54 -18.18
CA SER A 153 -0.90 -15.47 -17.17
C SER A 153 0.39 -14.90 -16.58
N VAL A 154 0.38 -14.56 -15.30
CA VAL A 154 1.45 -13.88 -14.58
C VAL A 154 1.55 -14.45 -13.17
N ILE A 155 2.75 -14.86 -12.77
CA ILE A 155 3.11 -15.15 -11.38
C ILE A 155 4.18 -14.13 -11.01
N SER A 156 4.04 -13.47 -9.86
CA SER A 156 4.98 -12.44 -9.42
C SER A 156 5.11 -12.43 -7.89
N ALA A 157 6.35 -12.56 -7.42
CA ALA A 157 6.72 -12.48 -6.01
C ALA A 157 7.84 -11.45 -5.77
N PRO A 158 7.83 -10.68 -4.65
CA PRO A 158 8.91 -9.76 -4.34
C PRO A 158 10.19 -10.50 -3.93
N LYS A 159 11.31 -10.19 -4.58
CA LYS A 159 12.62 -10.79 -4.27
C LYS A 159 13.34 -10.20 -3.06
N ILE A 160 12.79 -9.13 -2.47
CA ILE A 160 13.33 -8.43 -1.31
C ILE A 160 12.22 -8.34 -0.27
N LYS A 161 12.47 -8.83 0.95
CA LYS A 161 11.48 -8.87 2.04
C LYS A 161 11.15 -7.50 2.63
N HIS A 162 12.15 -6.65 2.81
CA HIS A 162 11.98 -5.30 3.39
C HIS A 162 12.18 -4.25 2.28
N ARG A 163 11.09 -3.69 1.80
CA ARG A 163 11.06 -2.72 0.69
C ARG A 163 10.62 -1.39 1.29
N LEU A 164 11.57 -0.70 1.91
CA LEU A 164 11.32 0.42 2.83
C LEU A 164 11.66 1.77 2.20
N LEU A 165 10.81 2.78 2.41
CA LEU A 165 11.19 4.18 2.25
C LEU A 165 11.68 4.77 3.58
N ASN A 166 12.66 5.68 3.49
CA ASN A 166 13.21 6.41 4.64
C ASN A 166 12.94 7.90 4.43
N HIS A 167 12.23 8.53 5.37
CA HIS A 167 11.95 9.96 5.35
C HIS A 167 12.91 10.69 6.28
N TRP A 168 13.60 11.72 5.79
CA TRP A 168 14.54 12.51 6.60
C TRP A 168 13.83 13.66 7.31
N ASP A 169 12.69 13.33 7.92
CA ASP A 169 11.68 14.28 8.39
C ASP A 169 11.87 14.57 9.88
N ASN A 170 11.97 15.85 10.21
CA ASN A 170 12.04 16.35 11.57
C ASN A 170 10.64 16.53 12.16
N LEU A 171 10.52 16.55 13.49
CA LEU A 171 9.23 16.66 14.17
C LEU A 171 8.59 18.06 14.05
N ASP A 172 9.36 19.07 13.63
CA ASP A 172 8.88 20.40 13.23
C ASP A 172 8.40 20.45 11.75
N ARG A 173 8.36 19.28 11.09
CA ARG A 173 8.02 19.06 9.68
C ARG A 173 9.03 19.55 8.66
N THR A 174 10.17 20.11 9.05
CA THR A 174 11.28 20.34 8.11
C THR A 174 11.86 19.00 7.65
N VAL A 175 12.39 18.94 6.43
CA VAL A 175 12.95 17.71 5.85
C VAL A 175 14.42 17.94 5.53
N GLU A 176 15.30 17.17 6.16
CA GLU A 176 16.73 17.25 5.90
C GLU A 176 17.03 16.70 4.50
N ARG A 177 17.68 17.53 3.66
CA ARG A 177 17.81 17.28 2.20
C ARG A 177 16.46 17.15 1.47
N GLY A 178 15.40 17.73 2.03
CA GLY A 178 14.10 17.82 1.36
C GLY A 178 14.06 18.92 0.32
N TYR A 179 13.61 18.58 -0.88
CA TYR A 179 13.44 19.52 -2.01
C TYR A 179 11.99 19.62 -2.51
N ALA A 180 11.04 18.99 -1.80
CA ALA A 180 9.64 18.82 -2.19
C ALA A 180 8.63 19.47 -1.20
N GLY A 181 9.10 20.37 -0.33
CA GLY A 181 8.28 21.03 0.70
C GLY A 181 8.46 20.44 2.10
N PHE A 182 7.45 20.65 2.95
CA PHE A 182 7.41 20.12 4.32
C PHE A 182 7.02 18.64 4.36
N SER A 183 7.38 17.99 5.47
CA SER A 183 6.92 16.64 5.83
C SER A 183 5.40 16.50 5.67
N LEU A 184 4.99 15.35 5.12
CA LEU A 184 3.59 14.95 5.03
C LEU A 184 2.96 14.85 6.43
N TRP A 185 3.72 14.38 7.42
CA TRP A 185 3.25 14.07 8.77
C TRP A 185 2.91 15.37 9.51
N ASP A 186 1.62 15.71 9.61
CA ASP A 186 1.17 16.93 10.28
C ASP A 186 0.99 16.66 11.77
N TRP A 187 2.12 16.48 12.47
CA TRP A 187 2.18 16.05 13.87
C TRP A 187 1.31 16.90 14.82
N HIS A 188 1.05 18.16 14.50
CA HIS A 188 0.17 19.02 15.28
C HIS A 188 -1.32 18.65 15.20
N LYS A 189 -1.75 18.05 14.09
CA LYS A 189 -3.13 17.65 13.82
C LYS A 189 -3.43 16.18 14.13
N LEU A 190 -2.42 15.33 14.11
CA LEU A 190 -2.56 13.92 14.49
C LEU A 190 -2.83 13.77 16.00
N PRO A 191 -3.64 12.79 16.45
CA PRO A 191 -4.40 11.84 15.64
C PRO A 191 -5.74 12.41 15.11
N ASP A 192 -6.19 13.55 15.64
CA ASP A 192 -7.57 14.06 15.51
C ASP A 192 -7.99 14.39 14.07
N TYR A 193 -7.03 14.68 13.19
CA TYR A 193 -7.26 14.85 11.76
C TYR A 193 -6.26 14.04 10.92
N LEU A 194 -6.81 13.12 10.12
CA LEU A 194 -6.09 12.33 9.12
C LEU A 194 -6.23 13.02 7.75
N SER A 195 -5.11 13.48 7.19
CA SER A 195 -5.06 14.04 5.85
C SER A 195 -5.35 12.95 4.80
N PRO A 196 -6.19 13.19 3.77
CA PRO A 196 -6.36 12.27 2.65
C PRO A 196 -5.03 11.87 1.97
N GLN A 197 -4.04 12.78 2.00
CA GLN A 197 -2.68 12.53 1.51
C GLN A 197 -1.99 11.33 2.17
N TYR A 198 -2.42 10.90 3.37
CA TYR A 198 -1.88 9.69 4.02
C TYR A 198 -2.36 8.42 3.31
N LYS A 199 -3.63 8.39 2.86
CA LYS A 199 -4.16 7.32 2.02
C LYS A 199 -3.50 7.34 0.65
N ASP A 200 -3.34 8.50 0.03
CA ASP A 200 -2.70 8.61 -1.29
C ASP A 200 -1.20 8.27 -1.27
N TYR A 201 -0.48 8.63 -0.20
CA TYR A 201 0.88 8.15 0.07
C TYR A 201 0.92 6.61 0.14
N ALA A 202 -0.01 5.99 0.88
CA ALA A 202 -0.07 4.54 1.01
C ALA A 202 -0.39 3.85 -0.32
N ARG A 203 -1.37 4.37 -1.08
CA ARG A 203 -1.73 3.91 -2.44
C ARG A 203 -0.53 3.93 -3.39
N ALA A 204 0.16 5.07 -3.48
CA ALA A 204 1.34 5.23 -4.33
C ALA A 204 2.43 4.20 -3.99
N ASN A 205 2.73 4.01 -2.69
CA ASN A 205 3.74 3.06 -2.24
C ASN A 205 3.36 1.60 -2.48
N ALA A 206 2.13 1.21 -2.14
CA ALA A 206 1.63 -0.15 -2.39
C ALA A 206 1.60 -0.50 -3.88
N SER A 207 1.35 0.47 -4.77
CA SER A 207 1.33 0.23 -6.22
C SER A 207 2.66 -0.19 -6.83
N ILE A 208 3.76 0.07 -6.13
CA ILE A 208 5.12 -0.38 -6.47
C ILE A 208 5.65 -1.40 -5.45
N GLY A 209 4.77 -1.93 -4.58
CA GLY A 209 5.07 -2.98 -3.62
C GLY A 209 5.91 -2.55 -2.41
N ILE A 210 6.10 -1.27 -2.13
CA ILE A 210 6.74 -0.80 -0.89
C ILE A 210 5.89 -1.29 0.30
N ASN A 211 6.52 -1.94 1.28
CA ASN A 211 5.85 -2.57 2.43
C ASN A 211 6.28 -2.00 3.79
N GLY A 212 7.00 -0.89 3.80
CA GLY A 212 7.21 -0.13 5.02
C GLY A 212 7.81 1.25 4.83
N THR A 213 7.69 2.06 5.88
CA THR A 213 8.13 3.45 5.87
C THR A 213 8.73 3.85 7.22
N VAL A 214 9.87 4.52 7.19
CA VAL A 214 10.53 5.12 8.36
C VAL A 214 10.12 6.58 8.41
N LEU A 215 9.29 6.97 9.39
CA LEU A 215 8.63 8.29 9.40
C LEU A 215 9.52 9.46 9.82
N THR A 216 10.71 9.18 10.34
CA THR A 216 11.54 10.17 11.03
C THR A 216 12.97 10.18 10.54
N ASN A 217 13.59 11.36 10.60
CA ASN A 217 15.00 11.55 10.29
C ASN A 217 15.92 10.56 11.01
N VAL A 218 16.97 10.13 10.30
CA VAL A 218 18.08 9.35 10.87
C VAL A 218 18.84 10.13 11.94
N ASN A 219 18.86 11.47 11.85
CA ASN A 219 19.24 12.36 12.95
C ASN A 219 18.07 12.43 13.98
N ALA A 220 17.86 11.32 14.69
CA ALA A 220 16.67 11.05 15.47
C ALA A 220 16.44 12.05 16.63
N ASN A 221 15.16 12.26 16.97
CA ASN A 221 14.71 12.99 18.16
C ASN A 221 13.94 12.03 19.08
N ALA A 222 14.35 11.89 20.35
CA ALA A 222 13.74 10.93 21.29
C ALA A 222 12.24 11.16 21.54
N LEU A 223 11.72 12.37 21.30
CA LEU A 223 10.30 12.69 21.52
C LEU A 223 9.35 11.77 20.75
N ILE A 224 9.75 11.23 19.58
CA ILE A 224 8.93 10.28 18.80
C ILE A 224 8.58 9.00 19.60
N LEU A 225 9.43 8.62 20.57
CA LEU A 225 9.27 7.45 21.42
C LEU A 225 8.42 7.74 22.68
N THR A 226 7.89 8.95 22.84
CA THR A 226 6.98 9.30 23.94
C THR A 226 5.54 8.93 23.61
N ARG A 227 4.75 8.57 24.62
CA ARG A 227 3.34 8.18 24.48
C ARG A 227 2.50 9.13 23.61
N GLN A 228 2.73 10.44 23.75
CA GLN A 228 2.03 11.47 22.98
C GLN A 228 2.32 11.41 21.47
N TYR A 229 3.54 11.02 21.08
CA TYR A 229 3.88 10.79 19.67
C TYR A 229 3.48 9.39 19.22
N LEU A 230 3.60 8.36 20.05
CA LEU A 230 3.19 6.99 19.68
C LEU A 230 1.71 6.91 19.28
N ILE A 231 0.82 7.69 19.94
CA ILE A 231 -0.58 7.85 19.52
C ILE A 231 -0.70 8.41 18.08
N LYS A 232 0.14 9.39 17.71
CA LYS A 232 0.16 10.00 16.37
C LYS A 232 0.73 9.05 15.32
N VAL A 233 1.75 8.28 15.69
CA VAL A 233 2.39 7.26 14.85
C VAL A 233 1.42 6.10 14.61
N ALA A 234 0.66 5.67 15.62
CA ALA A 234 -0.39 4.65 15.48
C ALA A 234 -1.48 5.09 14.50
N ALA A 235 -1.95 6.33 14.60
CA ALA A 235 -2.94 6.88 13.66
C ALA A 235 -2.45 6.90 12.20
N LEU A 236 -1.14 7.07 11.95
CA LEU A 236 -0.56 6.90 10.61
C LEU A 236 -0.46 5.41 10.22
N ALA A 237 -0.02 4.54 11.14
CA ALA A 237 0.05 3.09 10.91
C ALA A 237 -1.32 2.49 10.55
N ASP A 238 -2.40 2.98 11.17
CA ASP A 238 -3.77 2.54 10.88
C ASP A 238 -4.22 2.88 9.45
N VAL A 239 -3.78 4.01 8.90
CA VAL A 239 -4.02 4.38 7.49
C VAL A 239 -3.18 3.51 6.53
N PHE A 240 -1.98 3.11 6.94
CA PHE A 240 -1.02 2.39 6.10
C PHE A 240 -1.20 0.86 6.10
N ARG A 241 -1.74 0.30 7.19
CA ARG A 241 -1.94 -1.14 7.38
C ARG A 241 -2.80 -1.81 6.30
N PRO A 242 -3.94 -1.24 5.84
CA PRO A 242 -4.71 -1.80 4.73
C PRO A 242 -3.89 -1.96 3.44
N TYR A 243 -2.86 -1.12 3.26
CA TYR A 243 -1.97 -1.11 2.09
C TYR A 243 -0.73 -2.00 2.26
N GLY A 244 -0.64 -2.77 3.36
CA GLY A 244 0.50 -3.64 3.65
C GLY A 244 1.78 -2.91 4.08
N ILE A 245 1.68 -1.61 4.43
CA ILE A 245 2.83 -0.77 4.77
C ILE A 245 2.98 -0.70 6.29
N ARG A 246 4.04 -1.33 6.81
CA ARG A 246 4.39 -1.25 8.24
C ARG A 246 5.15 0.04 8.56
N VAL A 247 4.85 0.63 9.71
CA VAL A 247 5.58 1.79 10.22
C VAL A 247 6.85 1.36 10.95
N TYR A 248 7.94 2.09 10.68
CA TYR A 248 9.22 2.01 11.35
C TYR A 248 9.56 3.41 11.91
N LEU A 249 10.37 3.47 12.95
CA LEU A 249 10.86 4.72 13.54
C LEU A 249 12.38 4.73 13.62
N THR A 250 13.00 5.90 13.70
CA THR A 250 14.43 5.98 14.03
C THR A 250 14.60 5.93 15.54
N ALA A 251 15.34 4.95 16.05
CA ALA A 251 15.69 4.91 17.46
C ALA A 251 16.86 5.86 17.74
N ARG A 252 16.64 6.86 18.59
CA ARG A 252 17.70 7.71 19.15
C ARG A 252 18.42 6.93 20.25
N PHE A 253 19.71 6.61 20.06
CA PHE A 253 20.44 5.71 20.96
C PHE A 253 20.47 6.21 22.42
N SER A 254 20.59 7.53 22.62
CA SER A 254 20.56 8.22 23.91
C SER A 254 19.18 8.39 24.55
N ALA A 255 18.09 7.90 23.95
CA ALA A 255 16.74 8.03 24.49
C ALA A 255 16.54 7.56 25.96
N PRO A 256 17.22 6.49 26.45
CA PRO A 256 17.15 6.11 27.87
C PRO A 256 17.59 7.23 28.83
N ILE A 257 18.52 8.09 28.41
CA ILE A 257 18.92 9.28 29.17
C ILE A 257 17.87 10.38 29.01
N GLU A 258 17.60 10.77 27.75
CA GLU A 258 16.85 11.99 27.42
C GLU A 258 15.37 11.94 27.83
N ILE A 259 14.73 10.78 27.72
CA ILE A 259 13.31 10.58 28.07
C ILE A 259 13.07 9.42 29.05
N GLY A 260 14.11 8.65 29.38
CA GLY A 260 14.05 7.57 30.37
C GLY A 260 14.57 7.95 31.76
N GLY A 261 15.34 9.04 31.89
CA GLY A 261 15.93 9.49 33.16
C GLY A 261 17.10 8.64 33.65
N LEU A 262 17.65 7.74 32.82
CA LEU A 262 18.85 6.97 33.15
C LEU A 262 20.10 7.87 33.05
N LYS A 263 21.18 7.46 33.73
CA LYS A 263 22.48 8.17 33.70
C LYS A 263 23.39 7.73 32.55
N THR A 264 23.00 6.70 31.81
CA THR A 264 23.78 6.10 30.73
C THR A 264 22.84 5.57 29.63
N ALA A 265 23.41 5.37 28.44
CA ALA A 265 22.81 4.68 27.31
C ALA A 265 23.69 3.49 26.86
N ASP A 266 24.60 3.02 27.71
CA ASP A 266 25.42 1.83 27.48
C ASP A 266 24.51 0.60 27.24
N PRO A 267 24.58 -0.06 26.07
CA PRO A 267 23.73 -1.20 25.74
C PRO A 267 24.01 -2.44 26.60
N LEU A 268 25.10 -2.46 27.38
CA LEU A 268 25.42 -3.51 28.35
C LEU A 268 24.84 -3.25 29.75
N ASP A 269 24.36 -2.03 30.03
CA ASP A 269 23.72 -1.72 31.31
C ASP A 269 22.32 -2.36 31.38
N SER A 270 22.11 -3.17 32.43
CA SER A 270 20.84 -3.87 32.66
C SER A 270 19.60 -2.96 32.70
N ALA A 271 19.74 -1.71 33.18
CA ALA A 271 18.65 -0.74 33.19
C ALA A 271 18.36 -0.20 31.79
N VAL A 272 19.38 -0.02 30.94
CA VAL A 272 19.22 0.39 29.53
C VAL A 272 18.52 -0.71 28.72
N ILE A 273 18.91 -1.97 28.93
CA ILE A 273 18.25 -3.14 28.33
C ILE A 273 16.78 -3.20 28.77
N ALA A 274 16.51 -3.07 30.07
CA ALA A 274 15.14 -3.07 30.60
C ALA A 274 14.30 -1.90 30.06
N TRP A 275 14.91 -0.72 29.89
CA TRP A 275 14.24 0.45 29.30
C TRP A 275 13.84 0.21 27.86
N TRP A 276 14.75 -0.30 27.01
CA TRP A 276 14.44 -0.60 25.61
C TRP A 276 13.42 -1.72 25.46
N ASN A 277 13.45 -2.76 26.29
CA ASN A 277 12.43 -3.81 26.32
C ASN A 277 11.05 -3.22 26.66
N THR A 278 10.97 -2.38 27.69
CA THR A 278 9.72 -1.70 28.10
C THR A 278 9.22 -0.75 27.02
N LYS A 279 10.13 -0.01 26.37
CA LYS A 279 9.78 0.93 25.30
C LYS A 279 9.29 0.20 24.04
N ALA A 280 9.92 -0.90 23.67
CA ALA A 280 9.46 -1.74 22.56
C ALA A 280 8.06 -2.30 22.85
N ALA A 281 7.82 -2.79 24.08
CA ALA A 281 6.50 -3.26 24.49
C ALA A 281 5.43 -2.16 24.38
N GLU A 282 5.67 -0.94 24.88
CA GLU A 282 4.73 0.19 24.72
C GLU A 282 4.46 0.51 23.24
N ILE A 283 5.47 0.43 22.37
CA ILE A 283 5.28 0.65 20.92
C ILE A 283 4.38 -0.43 20.31
N TYR A 284 4.58 -1.70 20.66
CA TYR A 284 3.73 -2.80 20.19
C TYR A 284 2.32 -2.78 20.79
N GLU A 285 2.09 -2.18 21.96
CA GLU A 285 0.73 -1.92 22.48
C GLU A 285 -0.05 -0.94 21.59
N PHE A 286 0.63 0.09 21.05
CA PHE A 286 0.04 1.07 20.14
C PHE A 286 -0.02 0.59 18.68
N ILE A 287 0.97 -0.18 18.25
CA ILE A 287 1.21 -0.57 16.87
C ILE A 287 1.58 -2.06 16.84
N PRO A 288 0.61 -2.98 16.92
CA PRO A 288 0.87 -4.42 17.05
C PRO A 288 1.70 -5.02 15.91
N ASP A 289 1.69 -4.39 14.75
CA ASP A 289 2.43 -4.74 13.54
C ASP A 289 3.65 -3.85 13.26
N PHE A 290 4.17 -3.15 14.28
CA PHE A 290 5.34 -2.28 14.16
C PHE A 290 6.52 -2.99 13.50
N GLY A 291 7.13 -2.33 12.50
CA GLY A 291 8.18 -2.89 11.68
C GLY A 291 9.53 -3.00 12.38
N GLY A 292 9.82 -2.08 13.31
CA GLY A 292 11.09 -2.00 14.03
C GLY A 292 11.80 -0.67 13.85
N PHE A 293 13.10 -0.65 14.16
CA PHE A 293 13.90 0.58 14.19
C PHE A 293 14.93 0.67 13.06
N VAL A 294 15.14 1.90 12.58
CA VAL A 294 16.40 2.30 11.93
C VAL A 294 17.28 3.01 12.96
N VAL A 295 18.60 2.83 12.87
CA VAL A 295 19.56 3.41 13.82
C VAL A 295 20.72 4.04 13.05
N LYS A 296 20.96 5.32 13.31
CA LYS A 296 22.22 6.01 12.99
C LYS A 296 22.87 6.37 14.32
N ALA A 297 23.98 5.73 14.63
CA ALA A 297 24.72 5.92 15.89
C ALA A 297 26.21 6.11 15.60
N ASN A 298 26.92 6.82 16.48
CA ASN A 298 28.34 7.15 16.35
C ASN A 298 28.73 7.78 14.99
N SER A 299 27.83 8.58 14.40
CA SER A 299 28.00 9.17 13.07
C SER A 299 27.54 10.62 13.07
N GLU A 300 28.40 11.54 12.60
CA GLU A 300 28.10 12.98 12.47
C GLU A 300 27.62 13.64 13.78
N GLY A 301 28.10 13.15 14.93
CA GLY A 301 27.70 13.64 16.26
C GLY A 301 26.38 13.07 16.78
N GLN A 302 25.73 12.13 16.08
CA GLN A 302 24.66 11.34 16.67
C GLN A 302 25.22 10.31 17.66
N PRO A 303 24.58 10.12 18.83
CA PRO A 303 24.99 9.19 19.87
C PRO A 303 24.77 7.73 19.45
#